data_AF-A0A7I8EX24-F1
#
_entry.id   AF-A0A7I8EX24-F1
#
_cell.length_a   1.000
_cell.length_b   1.000
_cell.length_c   1.000
_cell.angle_alpha   90.00
_cell.angle_beta   90.00
_cell.angle_gamma   90.00
#
_symmetry.space_group_name_H-M   'P 1'
#
loop_
_entity.id
_entity.type
_entity.pdbx_description
1 polymer ?
#
loop_
_entity_poly.entity_id
_entity_poly.type
_entity_poly.pdbx_seq_one_letter_code
_entity_poly.pdbx_strand_id
1 'polypeptide(L)' 'MSDHVHQPMHVVRMPDAMKTPRWWLPFTHGVDMRAIDCVVRLAESAGATLVAASLISVSPHGARLERIP' A
#
# COMPACT_ATOMS: atom_id res chain seq x y z
N MET A 1 -23.13 36.72 29.13
CA MET A 1 -21.88 36.19 28.55
C MET A 1 -21.81 34.74 28.96
N SER A 2 -21.99 33.82 28.01
CA SER A 2 -22.04 32.37 28.27
C SER A 2 -20.80 31.73 27.69
N ASP A 3 -19.92 31.23 28.55
CA ASP A 3 -18.71 30.49 28.18
C ASP A 3 -19.08 29.13 27.57
N HIS A 4 -18.69 28.91 26.31
CA HIS A 4 -18.76 27.60 25.67
C HIS A 4 -17.53 26.79 26.06
N VAL A 5 -17.74 25.78 26.91
CA VAL A 5 -16.73 24.78 27.27
C VAL A 5 -16.46 23.89 26.05
N HIS A 6 -15.31 24.11 25.40
CA HIS A 6 -14.80 23.24 24.34
C HIS A 6 -14.36 21.91 24.99
N GLN A 7 -15.17 20.86 24.84
CA GLN A 7 -14.75 19.52 25.26
C GLN A 7 -13.59 19.05 24.36
N PRO A 8 -12.47 18.57 24.92
CA PRO A 8 -11.40 18.00 24.11
C PRO A 8 -11.88 16.68 23.51
N MET A 9 -11.91 16.57 22.18
CA MET A 9 -12.10 15.30 21.48
C MET A 9 -11.00 14.34 21.91
N HIS A 10 -11.35 13.39 22.78
CA HIS A 10 -10.49 12.28 23.14
C HIS A 10 -10.42 11.35 21.93
N VAL A 11 -9.43 11.57 21.05
CA VAL A 11 -9.14 10.65 19.95
C VAL A 11 -8.58 9.38 20.56
N VAL A 12 -9.49 8.45 20.88
CA VAL A 12 -9.15 7.09 21.23
C VAL A 12 -8.49 6.48 20.00
N ARG A 13 -7.16 6.41 20.01
CA ARG A 13 -6.40 5.64 19.03
C ARG A 13 -6.74 4.18 19.29
N MET A 14 -7.78 3.68 18.61
CA MET A 14 -8.03 2.25 18.60
C MET A 14 -6.76 1.55 18.10
N PRO A 15 -6.30 0.48 18.77
CA PRO A 15 -5.20 -0.31 18.26
C PRO A 15 -5.58 -0.72 16.84
N ASP A 16 -4.76 -0.27 15.88
CA ASP A 16 -4.97 -0.49 14.46
C ASP A 16 -5.18 -1.99 14.25
N ALA A 17 -6.42 -2.40 13.97
CA ALA A 17 -6.77 -3.80 13.76
C ALA A 17 -5.76 -4.36 12.77
N MET A 18 -4.89 -5.30 13.20
CA MET A 18 -3.65 -5.72 12.52
C MET A 18 -3.79 -5.66 11.00
N LYS A 19 -3.47 -4.52 10.39
CA LYS A 19 -3.64 -4.33 8.97
C LYS A 19 -2.55 -5.14 8.31
N THR A 20 -2.93 -6.21 7.62
CA THR A 20 -2.01 -7.00 6.80
C THR A 20 -1.22 -6.04 5.90
N PRO A 21 0.11 -5.98 6.01
CA PRO A 21 0.91 -5.05 5.23
C PRO A 21 0.68 -5.31 3.73
N ARG A 22 0.53 -4.24 2.96
CA ARG A 22 0.31 -4.30 1.51
C ARG A 22 1.56 -3.85 0.78
N TRP A 23 2.11 -4.72 -0.05
CA TRP A 23 3.30 -4.44 -0.86
C TRP A 23 2.92 -4.37 -2.32
N TRP A 24 3.50 -3.41 -3.04
CA TRP A 24 3.25 -3.23 -4.46
C TRP A 24 4.36 -3.91 -5.26
N LEU A 25 3.97 -4.79 -6.18
CA LEU A 25 4.87 -5.43 -7.13
C LEU A 25 4.66 -4.78 -8.51
N PRO A 26 5.58 -3.93 -8.98
CA PRO A 26 5.52 -3.40 -10.33
C PRO A 26 5.84 -4.51 -11.34
N PHE A 27 4.88 -4.80 -12.21
CA PHE A 27 5.04 -5.65 -13.39
C PHE A 27 5.47 -4.76 -14.56
N THR A 28 6.76 -4.86 -14.90
CA THR A 28 7.33 -4.24 -16.10
C THR A 28 7.62 -5.31 -17.14
N HIS A 29 7.92 -4.89 -18.37
CA HIS A 29 8.39 -5.82 -19.40
C HIS A 29 9.76 -6.38 -18.99
N GLY A 30 9.93 -7.70 -19.05
CA GLY A 30 11.21 -8.37 -18.78
C GLY A 30 11.53 -8.66 -17.32
N VAL A 31 10.52 -8.68 -16.43
CA VAL A 31 10.74 -9.15 -15.05
C VAL A 31 11.18 -10.62 -15.06
N ASP A 32 12.25 -10.92 -14.33
CA ASP A 32 12.72 -12.29 -14.09
C ASP A 32 11.69 -13.06 -13.25
N MET A 33 11.21 -14.20 -13.76
CA MET A 33 10.27 -15.07 -13.06
C MET A 33 10.82 -15.53 -11.70
N ARG A 34 12.13 -15.70 -11.56
CA ARG A 34 12.74 -16.06 -10.25
C ARG A 34 12.64 -14.93 -9.24
N ALA A 35 12.69 -13.68 -9.70
CA ALA A 35 12.51 -12.53 -8.82
C ALA A 35 11.06 -12.46 -8.31
N ILE A 36 10.08 -12.82 -9.16
CA ILE A 36 8.68 -12.93 -8.75
C ILE A 36 8.52 -13.99 -7.66
N ASP A 37 9.04 -15.21 -7.87
CA ASP A 37 8.98 -16.29 -6.88
C ASP A 37 9.61 -15.89 -5.54
N CYS A 38 10.75 -15.21 -5.57
CA CYS A 38 11.40 -14.70 -4.37
C CYS A 38 10.52 -13.69 -3.61
N VAL A 39 9.89 -12.76 -4.32
CA VAL A 39 9.04 -11.72 -3.70
C VAL A 39 7.75 -12.31 -3.15
N VAL A 40 7.17 -13.30 -3.82
CA VAL A 40 6.00 -14.04 -3.32
C VAL A 40 6.33 -14.70 -1.97
N ARG A 41 7.44 -15.44 -1.90
CA ARG A 41 7.88 -16.10 -0.66
C ARG A 41 8.22 -15.09 0.45
N LEU A 42 8.79 -13.95 0.08
CA LEU A 42 9.07 -12.88 1.04
C LEU A 42 7.78 -12.30 1.62
N ALA A 43 6.77 -12.04 0.79
CA ALA A 43 5.49 -11.53 1.23
C ALA A 43 4.77 -12.53 2.15
N GLU A 44 4.78 -13.81 1.81
CA GLU A 44 4.26 -14.88 2.68
C GLU A 44 4.96 -14.89 4.04
N SER A 45 6.30 -14.85 4.07
CA SER A 45 7.07 -14.84 5.32
C SER A 45 6.80 -13.61 6.19
N ALA A 46 6.43 -12.48 5.57
CA ALA A 46 6.10 -11.24 6.24
C ALA A 46 4.61 -11.10 6.60
N GLY A 47 3.78 -12.09 6.25
CA GLY A 47 2.33 -11.98 6.38
C GLY A 47 1.78 -10.79 5.59
N ALA A 48 2.38 -10.46 4.44
CA ALA A 48 2.02 -9.33 3.60
C ALA A 48 1.16 -9.77 2.41
N THR A 49 0.24 -8.90 2.00
CA THR A 49 -0.47 -9.04 0.72
C THR A 49 0.33 -8.36 -0.39
N LEU A 50 0.69 -9.12 -1.42
CA LEU A 50 1.31 -8.58 -2.62
C LEU A 50 0.22 -8.07 -3.59
N VAL A 51 0.37 -6.84 -4.07
CA VAL A 51 -0.55 -6.18 -5.01
C VAL A 51 0.19 -5.96 -6.32
N ALA A 52 -0.27 -6.61 -7.38
CA ALA A 52 0.24 -6.41 -8.73
C ALA A 52 -0.08 -4.99 -9.22
N ALA A 53 0.93 -4.30 -9.76
CA ALA A 53 0.75 -3.01 -10.42
C ALA A 53 1.42 -2.93 -11.78
N SER A 54 0.77 -2.23 -12.70
CA SER A 54 1.35 -1.79 -13.96
C SER A 54 1.86 -0.36 -13.83
N LEU A 55 2.94 -0.07 -14.55
CA LEU A 55 3.47 1.28 -14.67
C LEU A 55 2.92 1.92 -15.95
N ILE A 56 2.15 2.99 -15.81
CA ILE A 56 1.56 3.71 -16.94
C ILE A 56 2.31 5.02 -17.13
N SER A 57 2.79 5.26 -18.35
CA SER A 57 3.43 6.51 -18.73
C SER A 57 2.40 7.65 -18.73
N VAL A 58 2.70 8.75 -18.04
CA VAL A 58 1.85 9.93 -17.97
C VAL A 58 2.60 11.11 -18.58
N SER A 59 2.00 11.72 -19.60
CA SER A 59 2.54 12.90 -20.28
C SER A 59 2.29 14.18 -19.47
N PRO A 60 3.16 15.21 -19.49
CA PRO A 60 4.40 15.30 -20.26
C PRO A 60 5.52 14.47 -19.65
N HIS A 61 5.66 14.41 -18.33
CA HIS A 61 6.70 13.63 -17.62
C HIS A 61 6.10 12.98 -16.37
N GLY A 62 6.14 11.66 -16.31
CA GLY A 62 5.70 10.92 -15.12
C GLY A 62 5.35 9.49 -15.41
N ALA A 63 5.21 8.72 -14.33
CA ALA A 63 4.69 7.37 -14.36
C ALA A 63 3.73 7.18 -13.18
N ARG A 64 2.59 6.55 -13.44
CA ARG A 64 1.60 6.20 -12.43
C ARG A 64 1.61 4.70 -12.22
N LEU A 65 1.59 4.27 -10.97
CA LEU A 65 1.30 2.87 -10.62
C LEU A 65 -0.21 2.67 -10.57
N GLU A 66 -0.69 1.70 -11.34
CA GLU A 66 -2.08 1.26 -11.30
C GLU A 66 -2.16 -0.22 -10.95
N ARG A 67 -3.12 -0.56 -10.09
CA ARG A 67 -3.36 -1.94 -9.72
C ARG A 67 -3.88 -2.73 -10.92
N ILE A 68 -3.33 -3.92 -11.14
CA ILE A 68 -3.86 -4.87 -12.11
C ILE A 68 -5.03 -5.63 -11.44
N PRO A 69 -6.22 -5.67 -12.06
CA PRO A 69 -7.39 -6.34 -11.49
C PRO A 69 -7.21 -7.85 -11.35
#